data_AF-A0A126QYG3-F1
#
_entry.id   AF-A0A126QYG3-F1
#
_cell.length_a   1.000
_cell.length_b   1.000
_cell.length_c   1.000
_cell.angle_alpha   90.00
_cell.angle_beta   90.00
_cell.angle_gamma   90.00
#
_symmetry.space_group_name_H-M   'P 1'
#
loop_
_entity.id
_entity.type
_entity.pdbx_description
1 polymer ?
#
loop_
_entity_poly.entity_id
_entity_poly.type
_entity_poly.pdbx_seq_one_letter_code
_entity_poly.pdbx_strand_id
1 'polypeptide(L)'
;MLLLISPINHDEALESIEGGADIVDVKNPKEGSLGANFPWVIKDIREITPDDMLVSATLGDVPYKPGTVSLAAIGALVSGADYIKVGLYGPSNYEEGLEVMKNVVKTVKDNNPNATVVASGYADAHRVGAVSPWDIPKVAKDSGADIAMLDTAVKDGHTLFDYLSIDDCKKFTEEAHSYGLKVALAGSVKKDQLKPLYDIGCDVVGVRGAACVGGDRNTGHIDHNAVAELKELVQSFEN
;
A
#
# COMPACT_ATOMS: atom_id res chain seq x y z
N MET A 1 3.64 -5.27 13.84
CA MET A 1 3.07 -4.62 12.63
C MET A 1 4.22 -4.03 11.82
N LEU A 2 4.21 -4.15 10.49
CA LEU A 2 5.26 -3.61 9.62
C LEU A 2 4.99 -2.14 9.28
N LEU A 3 6.06 -1.34 9.20
CA LEU A 3 6.03 0.07 8.79
C LEU A 3 6.39 0.19 7.31
N LEU A 4 5.43 0.65 6.50
CA LEU A 4 5.61 0.94 5.08
C LEU A 4 5.71 2.45 4.87
N ILE A 5 6.80 2.89 4.24
CA ILE A 5 7.07 4.30 3.90
C ILE A 5 7.01 4.49 2.40
N SER A 6 6.25 5.47 1.90
CA SER A 6 6.15 5.74 0.46
C SER A 6 7.00 6.94 -0.01
N PRO A 7 8.27 6.77 -0.42
CA PRO A 7 9.07 7.82 -1.05
C PRO A 7 8.62 8.13 -2.49
N ILE A 8 8.96 9.32 -3.00
CA ILE A 8 8.73 9.70 -4.42
C ILE A 8 9.99 9.81 -5.26
N ASN A 9 11.16 9.72 -4.65
CA ASN A 9 12.45 9.84 -5.32
C ASN A 9 13.54 9.06 -4.56
N HIS A 10 14.74 9.05 -5.13
CA HIS A 10 15.91 8.36 -4.57
C HIS A 10 16.27 8.86 -3.17
N ASP A 11 16.33 10.18 -2.96
CA ASP A 11 16.75 10.76 -1.69
C ASP A 11 15.78 10.41 -0.55
N GLU A 12 14.46 10.51 -0.79
CA GLU A 12 13.46 10.08 0.18
C GLU A 12 13.51 8.57 0.46
N ALA A 13 13.92 7.75 -0.52
CA ALA A 13 14.08 6.32 -0.32
C ALA A 13 15.27 6.02 0.59
N LEU A 14 16.39 6.72 0.43
CA LEU A 14 17.53 6.63 1.36
C LEU A 14 17.11 7.01 2.79
N GLU A 15 16.41 8.13 2.96
CA GLU A 15 15.89 8.55 4.27
C GLU A 15 14.93 7.51 4.88
N SER A 16 14.12 6.85 4.06
CA SER A 16 13.23 5.77 4.50
C SER A 16 14.01 4.54 5.00
N ILE A 17 15.08 4.18 4.29
CA ILE A 17 15.97 3.05 4.62
C ILE A 17 16.74 3.36 5.90
N GLU A 18 17.37 4.53 5.99
CA GLU A 18 18.17 4.95 7.14
C GLU A 18 17.33 5.05 8.42
N GLY A 19 16.05 5.43 8.29
CA GLY A 19 15.11 5.44 9.41
C GLY A 19 14.57 4.07 9.81
N GLY A 20 14.89 3.00 9.08
CA GLY A 20 14.50 1.64 9.44
C GLY A 20 13.07 1.25 9.04
N ALA A 21 12.57 1.76 7.92
CA ALA A 21 11.32 1.26 7.32
C ALA A 21 11.42 -0.26 7.05
N ASP A 22 10.31 -0.99 7.21
CA ASP A 22 10.25 -2.42 6.85
C ASP A 22 10.03 -2.60 5.34
N ILE A 23 9.25 -1.69 4.75
CA ILE A 23 8.88 -1.72 3.33
C ILE A 23 9.04 -0.31 2.73
N VAL A 24 9.82 -0.22 1.65
CA VAL A 24 10.01 1.01 0.87
C VAL A 24 9.05 0.98 -0.33
N ASP A 25 8.04 1.84 -0.35
CA ASP A 25 6.93 1.83 -1.31
C ASP A 25 7.07 2.87 -2.41
N VAL A 26 7.56 2.42 -3.56
CA VAL A 26 7.77 3.22 -4.77
C VAL A 26 6.43 3.54 -5.43
N LYS A 27 6.03 4.82 -5.35
CA LYS A 27 4.84 5.33 -6.04
C LYS A 27 5.07 6.71 -6.64
N ASN A 28 4.11 7.17 -7.44
CA ASN A 28 4.13 8.48 -8.09
C ASN A 28 2.82 9.25 -7.83
N PRO A 29 2.77 10.13 -6.82
CA PRO A 29 1.57 10.93 -6.50
C PRO A 29 1.07 11.82 -7.64
N LYS A 30 1.90 12.09 -8.67
CA LYS A 30 1.47 12.84 -9.87
C LYS A 30 0.50 12.04 -10.75
N GLU A 31 0.47 10.72 -10.58
CA GLU A 31 -0.41 9.79 -11.33
C GLU A 31 -1.57 9.26 -10.47
N GLY A 32 -1.83 9.87 -9.31
CA GLY A 32 -2.93 9.48 -8.42
C GLY A 32 -2.46 9.01 -7.05
N SER A 33 -3.39 8.50 -6.24
CA SER A 33 -3.12 8.03 -4.88
C SER A 33 -2.08 6.91 -4.84
N LEU A 34 -2.29 5.91 -5.69
CA LEU A 34 -1.42 4.77 -5.92
C LEU A 34 -0.81 4.83 -7.32
N GLY A 35 -0.56 6.04 -7.85
CA GLY A 35 0.05 6.24 -9.17
C GLY A 35 1.35 5.46 -9.35
N ALA A 36 1.57 4.86 -10.51
CA ALA A 36 2.75 4.04 -10.78
C ALA A 36 3.98 4.92 -10.99
N ASN A 37 5.14 4.46 -10.49
CA ASN A 37 6.41 5.06 -10.87
C ASN A 37 7.04 4.28 -12.04
N PHE A 38 8.13 4.81 -12.59
CA PHE A 38 8.78 4.22 -13.74
C PHE A 38 9.64 3.00 -13.37
N PRO A 39 9.85 2.05 -14.31
CA PRO A 39 10.68 0.86 -14.09
C PRO A 39 12.09 1.16 -13.56
N TRP A 40 12.76 2.18 -14.11
CA TRP A 40 14.11 2.55 -13.65
C TRP A 40 14.11 3.10 -12.23
N VAL A 41 13.05 3.80 -11.79
CA VAL A 41 12.97 4.28 -10.40
C VAL A 41 12.77 3.13 -9.42
N ILE A 42 11.92 2.16 -9.77
CA ILE A 42 11.73 0.95 -8.95
C ILE A 42 13.07 0.20 -8.83
N LYS A 43 13.78 0.06 -9.95
CA LYS A 43 15.08 -0.61 -9.99
C LYS A 43 16.14 0.12 -9.16
N ASP A 44 16.27 1.43 -9.34
CA ASP A 44 17.23 2.25 -8.59
C ASP A 44 16.99 2.14 -7.08
N ILE A 45 15.72 2.17 -6.65
CA ILE A 45 15.36 2.02 -5.23
C ILE A 45 15.64 0.59 -4.73
N ARG A 46 15.37 -0.45 -5.52
CA ARG A 46 15.72 -1.83 -5.14
C ARG A 46 17.23 -2.03 -5.00
N GLU A 47 18.04 -1.40 -5.84
CA GLU A 47 19.51 -1.52 -5.79
C GLU A 47 20.12 -0.88 -4.53
N ILE A 48 19.51 0.16 -3.96
CA ILE A 48 19.97 0.79 -2.71
C ILE A 48 19.32 0.20 -1.45
N THR A 49 18.18 -0.50 -1.59
CA THR A 49 17.46 -1.09 -0.46
C THR A 49 18.17 -2.37 0.01
N PRO A 50 18.53 -2.52 1.29
CA PRO A 50 19.12 -3.73 1.85
C PRO A 50 18.27 -5.00 1.59
N ASP A 51 18.93 -6.16 1.48
CA ASP A 51 18.26 -7.44 1.17
C ASP A 51 17.27 -7.91 2.24
N ASP A 52 17.40 -7.43 3.47
CA ASP A 52 16.49 -7.70 4.59
C ASP A 52 15.28 -6.74 4.64
N MET A 53 15.22 -5.76 3.75
CA MET A 53 14.09 -4.86 3.54
C MET A 53 13.38 -5.15 2.21
N LEU A 54 12.07 -4.87 2.18
CA LEU A 54 11.21 -5.16 1.03
C LEU A 54 10.96 -3.88 0.21
N VAL A 55 10.88 -4.03 -1.10
CA VAL A 55 10.44 -2.97 -2.01
C VAL A 55 9.02 -3.22 -2.49
N SER A 56 8.14 -2.25 -2.27
CA SER A 56 6.78 -2.25 -2.82
C SER A 56 6.71 -1.31 -4.01
N ALA A 57 5.91 -1.64 -5.02
CA ALA A 57 5.63 -0.76 -6.14
C ALA A 57 4.14 -0.77 -6.50
N THR A 58 3.59 0.41 -6.73
CA THR A 58 2.21 0.57 -7.20
C THR A 58 2.09 0.45 -8.72
N LEU A 59 1.00 -0.16 -9.19
CA LEU A 59 0.67 -0.27 -10.61
C LEU A 59 -0.22 0.86 -11.13
N GLY A 60 -0.62 1.79 -10.26
CA GLY A 60 -1.52 2.89 -10.58
C GLY A 60 -2.85 2.83 -9.83
N ASP A 61 -3.58 3.94 -9.91
CA ASP A 61 -5.02 3.98 -9.77
C ASP A 61 -5.62 3.39 -11.07
N VAL A 62 -5.75 2.06 -11.13
CA VAL A 62 -5.88 1.35 -12.42
C VAL A 62 -7.29 1.42 -13.01
N PRO A 63 -7.44 1.52 -14.34
CA PRO A 63 -8.72 1.34 -14.99
C PRO A 63 -9.14 -0.14 -14.99
N TYR A 64 -10.39 -0.44 -15.33
CA TYR A 64 -10.81 -1.80 -15.64
C TYR A 64 -10.23 -2.29 -16.99
N LYS A 65 -8.94 -2.67 -16.96
CA LYS A 65 -8.18 -3.20 -18.11
C LYS A 65 -7.26 -4.36 -17.68
N PRO A 66 -7.81 -5.55 -17.37
CA PRO A 66 -7.04 -6.65 -16.77
C PRO A 66 -5.73 -6.99 -17.48
N GLY A 67 -5.73 -7.03 -18.82
CA GLY A 67 -4.51 -7.28 -19.61
C GLY A 67 -3.44 -6.19 -19.47
N THR A 68 -3.82 -4.91 -19.48
CA THR A 68 -2.88 -3.79 -19.27
C THR A 68 -2.29 -3.82 -17.87
N VAL A 69 -3.12 -4.06 -16.85
CA VAL A 69 -2.65 -4.12 -15.45
C VAL A 69 -1.73 -5.32 -15.24
N SER A 70 -2.00 -6.45 -15.88
CA SER A 70 -1.12 -7.63 -15.85
C SER A 70 0.26 -7.33 -16.47
N LEU A 71 0.30 -6.63 -17.61
CA LEU A 71 1.55 -6.19 -18.21
C LEU A 71 2.32 -5.20 -17.32
N ALA A 72 1.61 -4.32 -16.60
CA ALA A 72 2.23 -3.43 -15.62
C ALA A 72 2.78 -4.23 -14.42
N ALA A 73 2.06 -5.27 -13.97
CA ALA A 73 2.46 -6.13 -12.86
C ALA A 73 3.79 -6.85 -13.13
N ILE A 74 3.94 -7.46 -14.31
CA ILE A 74 5.22 -8.06 -14.70
C ILE A 74 6.31 -7.00 -14.82
N GLY A 75 5.99 -5.80 -15.31
CA GLY A 75 6.92 -4.66 -15.38
C GLY A 75 7.47 -4.26 -14.00
N ALA A 76 6.61 -4.13 -13.00
CA ALA A 76 7.02 -3.82 -11.63
C ALA A 76 7.86 -4.95 -11.02
N LEU A 77 7.44 -6.21 -11.22
CA LEU A 77 8.17 -7.38 -10.72
C LEU A 77 9.58 -7.49 -11.30
N VAL A 78 9.75 -7.39 -12.63
CA VAL A 78 11.09 -7.44 -13.26
C VAL A 78 11.95 -6.24 -12.94
N SER A 79 11.35 -5.14 -12.48
CA SER A 79 12.07 -3.95 -12.00
C SER A 79 12.56 -4.10 -10.56
N GLY A 80 12.19 -5.18 -9.85
CA GLY A 80 12.71 -5.51 -8.53
C GLY A 80 11.73 -5.28 -7.38
N ALA A 81 10.43 -5.11 -7.65
CA ALA A 81 9.44 -5.02 -6.57
C ALA A 81 9.10 -6.39 -5.97
N ASP A 82 9.15 -6.48 -4.65
CA ASP A 82 8.74 -7.63 -3.84
C ASP A 82 7.22 -7.61 -3.58
N TYR A 83 6.64 -6.43 -3.46
CA TYR A 83 5.21 -6.18 -3.25
C TYR A 83 4.63 -5.46 -4.47
N ILE A 84 3.62 -6.07 -5.10
CA ILE A 84 2.93 -5.55 -6.29
C ILE A 84 1.54 -5.04 -5.87
N LYS A 85 1.37 -3.72 -5.86
CA LYS A 85 0.19 -3.05 -5.30
C LYS A 85 -0.75 -2.52 -6.39
N VAL A 86 -2.00 -2.96 -6.36
CA VAL A 86 -3.01 -2.60 -7.38
C VAL A 86 -4.08 -1.70 -6.76
N GLY A 87 -4.15 -0.43 -7.18
CA GLY A 87 -5.23 0.47 -6.80
C GLY A 87 -6.48 0.22 -7.63
N LEU A 88 -7.50 -0.43 -7.06
CA LEU A 88 -8.75 -0.78 -7.73
C LEU A 88 -9.67 0.44 -7.91
N TYR A 89 -9.24 1.38 -8.76
CA TYR A 89 -9.89 2.67 -8.95
C TYR A 89 -11.00 2.63 -10.00
N GLY A 90 -10.70 2.08 -11.17
CA GLY A 90 -11.63 1.97 -12.28
C GLY A 90 -12.63 0.81 -12.20
N PRO A 91 -12.30 -0.36 -11.62
CA PRO A 91 -13.28 -1.38 -11.31
C PRO A 91 -14.38 -0.83 -10.39
N SER A 92 -15.63 -1.04 -10.75
CA SER A 92 -16.80 -0.43 -10.09
C SER A 92 -17.57 -1.39 -9.17
N ASN A 93 -17.26 -2.68 -9.24
CA ASN A 93 -17.93 -3.75 -8.50
C ASN A 93 -16.97 -4.92 -8.22
N TYR A 94 -17.45 -5.87 -7.41
CA TYR A 94 -16.71 -7.06 -7.02
C TYR A 94 -16.20 -7.87 -8.23
N GLU A 95 -17.04 -8.12 -9.24
CA GLU A 95 -16.69 -8.93 -10.41
C GLU A 95 -15.54 -8.32 -11.21
N GLU A 96 -15.59 -7.01 -11.46
CA GLU A 96 -14.55 -6.27 -12.18
C GLU A 96 -13.23 -6.24 -11.39
N GLY A 97 -13.32 -6.01 -10.07
CA GLY A 97 -12.15 -6.02 -9.19
C GLY A 97 -11.50 -7.40 -9.16
N LEU A 98 -12.32 -8.46 -9.08
CA LEU A 98 -11.88 -9.84 -9.10
C LEU A 98 -11.20 -10.21 -10.41
N GLU A 99 -11.75 -9.80 -11.56
CA GLU A 99 -11.15 -10.11 -12.87
C GLU A 99 -9.77 -9.45 -13.04
N VAL A 100 -9.62 -8.19 -12.62
CA VAL A 100 -8.31 -7.50 -12.62
C VAL A 100 -7.33 -8.26 -11.73
N MET A 101 -7.71 -8.51 -10.47
CA MET A 101 -6.78 -9.11 -9.50
C MET A 101 -6.41 -10.55 -9.87
N LYS A 102 -7.34 -11.37 -10.38
CA LYS A 102 -7.02 -12.75 -10.81
C LYS A 102 -5.92 -12.79 -11.87
N ASN A 103 -5.98 -11.90 -12.85
CA ASN A 103 -4.98 -11.84 -13.92
C ASN A 103 -3.63 -11.28 -13.43
N VAL A 104 -3.66 -10.30 -12.51
CA VAL A 104 -2.43 -9.80 -11.85
C VAL A 104 -1.78 -10.89 -11.00
N VAL A 105 -2.54 -11.56 -10.12
CA VAL A 105 -2.05 -12.64 -9.26
C VAL A 105 -1.44 -13.74 -10.10
N LYS A 106 -2.13 -14.22 -11.15
CA LYS A 106 -1.57 -15.21 -12.07
C LYS A 106 -0.24 -14.75 -12.65
N THR A 107 -0.19 -13.52 -13.17
CA THR A 107 1.02 -12.97 -13.80
C THR A 107 2.19 -12.91 -12.82
N VAL A 108 1.97 -12.42 -11.60
CA VAL A 108 3.02 -12.29 -10.59
C VAL A 108 3.46 -13.66 -10.10
N LYS A 109 2.54 -14.53 -9.68
CA LYS A 109 2.86 -15.81 -9.05
C LYS A 109 3.46 -16.83 -10.03
N ASP A 110 3.10 -16.79 -11.31
CA ASP A 110 3.73 -17.63 -12.34
C ASP A 110 5.22 -17.28 -12.56
N ASN A 111 5.63 -16.04 -12.27
CA ASN A 111 7.00 -15.55 -12.48
C ASN A 111 7.82 -15.49 -11.19
N ASN A 112 7.19 -15.20 -10.05
CA ASN A 112 7.80 -15.23 -8.73
C ASN A 112 6.75 -15.61 -7.67
N PRO A 113 6.71 -16.86 -7.18
CA PRO A 113 5.73 -17.29 -6.18
C PRO A 113 5.92 -16.61 -4.82
N ASN A 114 7.12 -16.08 -4.53
CA ASN A 114 7.44 -15.40 -3.28
C ASN A 114 7.06 -13.91 -3.28
N ALA A 115 6.80 -13.32 -4.46
CA ALA A 115 6.35 -11.93 -4.54
C ALA A 115 4.93 -11.80 -3.96
N THR A 116 4.67 -10.69 -3.27
CA THR A 116 3.41 -10.40 -2.60
C THR A 116 2.51 -9.55 -3.50
N VAL A 117 1.25 -9.93 -3.65
CA VAL A 117 0.24 -9.16 -4.40
C VAL A 117 -0.75 -8.52 -3.44
N VAL A 118 -0.94 -7.22 -3.60
CA VAL A 118 -1.79 -6.39 -2.72
C VAL A 118 -2.99 -5.87 -3.52
N ALA A 119 -4.19 -6.25 -3.10
CA ALA A 119 -5.44 -5.67 -3.61
C ALA A 119 -5.79 -4.43 -2.77
N SER A 120 -5.70 -3.24 -3.36
CA SER A 120 -5.94 -1.98 -2.65
C SER A 120 -7.26 -1.34 -3.09
N GLY A 121 -8.17 -1.15 -2.15
CA GLY A 121 -9.33 -0.28 -2.31
C GLY A 121 -9.12 1.09 -1.68
N TYR A 122 -10.16 1.92 -1.78
CA TYR A 122 -10.15 3.27 -1.25
C TYR A 122 -11.27 3.44 -0.21
N ALA A 123 -10.92 3.94 0.98
CA ALA A 123 -11.89 4.22 2.03
C ALA A 123 -12.97 5.23 1.57
N ASP A 124 -12.57 6.15 0.69
CA ASP A 124 -13.40 7.17 0.04
C ASP A 124 -13.80 6.79 -1.40
N ALA A 125 -13.91 5.49 -1.72
CA ALA A 125 -14.27 4.98 -3.05
C ALA A 125 -15.50 5.66 -3.67
N HIS A 126 -16.50 6.01 -2.85
CA HIS A 126 -17.71 6.72 -3.27
C HIS A 126 -17.45 8.08 -3.93
N ARG A 127 -16.31 8.72 -3.65
CA ARG A 127 -15.92 10.01 -4.26
C ARG A 127 -15.41 9.86 -5.69
N VAL A 128 -14.95 8.67 -6.05
CA VAL A 128 -14.28 8.39 -7.33
C VAL A 128 -14.99 7.33 -8.16
N GLY A 129 -16.07 6.72 -7.64
CA GLY A 129 -16.82 5.67 -8.33
C GLY A 129 -16.10 4.32 -8.37
N ALA A 130 -15.14 4.10 -7.46
CA ALA A 130 -14.41 2.85 -7.34
C ALA A 130 -15.24 1.77 -6.63
N VAL A 131 -14.79 0.51 -6.75
CA VAL A 131 -15.33 -0.64 -6.04
C VAL A 131 -15.42 -0.37 -4.53
N SER A 132 -16.46 -0.91 -3.90
CA SER A 132 -16.67 -0.74 -2.46
C SER A 132 -15.45 -1.22 -1.66
N PRO A 133 -15.00 -0.45 -0.64
CA PRO A 133 -13.91 -0.90 0.23
C PRO A 133 -14.26 -2.23 0.95
N TRP A 134 -15.55 -2.52 1.14
CA TRP A 134 -16.02 -3.76 1.75
C TRP A 134 -15.90 -4.99 0.85
N ASP A 135 -15.76 -4.81 -0.47
CA ASP A 135 -15.56 -5.94 -1.38
C ASP A 135 -14.09 -6.40 -1.41
N ILE A 136 -13.16 -5.56 -0.94
CA ILE A 136 -11.71 -5.78 -1.08
C ILE A 136 -11.22 -7.07 -0.39
N PRO A 137 -11.61 -7.41 0.86
CA PRO A 137 -11.18 -8.67 1.47
C PRO A 137 -11.59 -9.88 0.64
N LYS A 138 -12.81 -9.87 0.09
CA LYS A 138 -13.34 -10.95 -0.74
C LYS A 138 -12.69 -10.99 -2.13
N VAL A 139 -12.45 -9.83 -2.76
CA VAL A 139 -11.68 -9.73 -4.02
C VAL A 139 -10.27 -10.30 -3.83
N ALA A 140 -9.59 -9.93 -2.75
CA ALA A 140 -8.25 -10.42 -2.44
C ALA A 140 -8.24 -11.94 -2.25
N LYS A 141 -9.15 -12.48 -1.43
CA LYS A 141 -9.31 -13.92 -1.23
C LYS A 141 -9.56 -14.67 -2.53
N ASP A 142 -10.58 -14.28 -3.28
CA ASP A 142 -11.05 -15.06 -4.44
C ASP A 142 -10.14 -14.89 -5.66
N SER A 143 -9.27 -13.88 -5.67
CA SER A 143 -8.20 -13.73 -6.66
C SER A 143 -6.91 -14.48 -6.29
N GLY A 144 -6.73 -14.85 -5.02
CA GLY A 144 -5.49 -15.41 -4.50
C GLY A 144 -4.41 -14.36 -4.23
N ALA A 145 -4.79 -13.09 -4.02
CA ALA A 145 -3.88 -12.07 -3.52
C ALA A 145 -3.50 -12.35 -2.06
N ASP A 146 -2.41 -11.77 -1.60
CA ASP A 146 -1.85 -12.04 -0.27
C ASP A 146 -2.34 -11.01 0.78
N ILE A 147 -2.61 -9.77 0.33
CA ILE A 147 -2.96 -8.64 1.21
C ILE A 147 -4.21 -7.92 0.70
N ALA A 148 -5.15 -7.68 1.62
CA ALA A 148 -6.24 -6.73 1.44
C ALA A 148 -5.83 -5.37 2.02
N MET A 149 -5.98 -4.30 1.25
CA MET A 149 -5.49 -2.98 1.63
C MET A 149 -6.53 -1.88 1.44
N LEU A 150 -6.50 -0.85 2.31
CA LEU A 150 -7.20 0.42 2.10
C LEU A 150 -6.24 1.61 2.13
N ASP A 151 -6.49 2.59 1.27
CA ASP A 151 -5.90 3.95 1.28
C ASP A 151 -7.02 4.98 1.00
N THR A 152 -6.70 6.26 0.86
CA THR A 152 -7.61 7.31 0.38
C THR A 152 -7.32 7.66 -1.08
N ALA A 153 -8.31 7.82 -1.93
CA ALA A 153 -8.14 8.20 -3.33
C ALA A 153 -7.83 9.70 -3.44
N VAL A 154 -8.64 10.55 -2.79
CA VAL A 154 -8.48 12.00 -2.87
C VAL A 154 -7.57 12.49 -1.73
N LYS A 155 -6.51 13.22 -2.09
CA LYS A 155 -5.51 13.70 -1.13
C LYS A 155 -5.77 15.16 -0.72
N ASP A 156 -6.90 15.40 -0.08
CA ASP A 156 -7.36 16.73 0.38
C ASP A 156 -7.25 16.96 1.90
N GLY A 157 -6.48 16.10 2.59
CA GLY A 157 -6.23 16.20 4.03
C GLY A 157 -7.11 15.30 4.89
N HIS A 158 -8.18 14.75 4.34
CA HIS A 158 -8.94 13.69 5.01
C HIS A 158 -8.10 12.40 5.13
N THR A 159 -8.37 11.69 6.20
CA THR A 159 -7.69 10.47 6.65
C THR A 159 -8.61 9.27 6.49
N LEU A 160 -8.05 8.07 6.65
CA LEU A 160 -8.80 6.82 6.75
C LEU A 160 -9.97 6.94 7.73
N PHE A 161 -9.75 7.58 8.87
CA PHE A 161 -10.73 7.69 9.96
C PHE A 161 -11.83 8.73 9.73
N ASP A 162 -11.69 9.58 8.71
CA ASP A 162 -12.77 10.47 8.28
C ASP A 162 -13.81 9.72 7.43
N TYR A 163 -13.46 8.54 6.91
CA TYR A 163 -14.32 7.72 6.05
C TYR A 163 -14.76 6.40 6.71
N LEU A 164 -13.91 5.81 7.54
CA LEU A 164 -14.18 4.55 8.23
C LEU A 164 -13.88 4.69 9.71
N SER A 165 -14.80 4.26 10.57
CA SER A 165 -14.51 4.23 12.01
C SER A 165 -13.44 3.19 12.34
N ILE A 166 -12.86 3.25 13.54
CA ILE A 166 -11.95 2.20 14.01
C ILE A 166 -12.63 0.83 14.05
N ASP A 167 -13.93 0.78 14.38
CA ASP A 167 -14.72 -0.45 14.37
C ASP A 167 -14.92 -0.98 12.94
N ASP A 168 -15.04 -0.10 11.95
CA ASP A 168 -15.12 -0.51 10.55
C ASP A 168 -13.79 -1.07 10.06
N CYS A 169 -12.67 -0.41 10.41
CA CYS A 169 -11.33 -0.93 10.14
C CYS A 169 -11.10 -2.29 10.82
N LYS A 170 -11.61 -2.45 12.05
CA LYS A 170 -11.54 -3.73 12.77
C LYS A 170 -12.31 -4.83 12.04
N LYS A 171 -13.56 -4.57 11.62
CA LYS A 171 -14.35 -5.54 10.83
C LYS A 171 -13.66 -5.93 9.52
N PHE A 172 -13.10 -4.94 8.81
CA PHE A 172 -12.32 -5.18 7.60
C PHE A 172 -11.14 -6.12 7.89
N THR A 173 -10.43 -5.85 8.99
CA THR A 173 -9.26 -6.63 9.39
C THR A 173 -9.63 -8.06 9.78
N GLU A 174 -10.66 -8.22 10.61
CA GLU A 174 -11.20 -9.52 11.03
C GLU A 174 -11.70 -10.35 9.83
N GLU A 175 -12.38 -9.73 8.86
CA GLU A 175 -12.83 -10.41 7.66
C GLU A 175 -11.64 -10.91 6.81
N ALA A 176 -10.67 -10.04 6.52
CA ALA A 176 -9.50 -10.41 5.73
C ALA A 176 -8.68 -11.52 6.42
N HIS A 177 -8.46 -11.42 7.73
CA HIS A 177 -7.79 -12.45 8.53
C HIS A 177 -8.56 -13.78 8.52
N SER A 178 -9.90 -13.75 8.52
CA SER A 178 -10.73 -14.96 8.40
C SER A 178 -10.52 -15.71 7.07
N TYR A 179 -10.00 -15.02 6.05
CA TYR A 179 -9.60 -15.60 4.76
C TYR A 179 -8.13 -16.01 4.70
N GLY A 180 -7.36 -15.83 5.78
CA GLY A 180 -5.93 -16.08 5.82
C GLY A 180 -5.09 -15.01 5.12
N LEU A 181 -5.67 -13.85 4.84
CA LEU A 181 -4.97 -12.72 4.23
C LEU A 181 -4.26 -11.88 5.30
N LYS A 182 -3.27 -11.12 4.87
CA LYS A 182 -2.73 -9.99 5.63
C LYS A 182 -3.50 -8.70 5.32
N VAL A 183 -3.38 -7.72 6.20
CA VAL A 183 -4.10 -6.44 6.09
C VAL A 183 -3.13 -5.27 6.10
N ALA A 184 -3.30 -4.38 5.12
CA ALA A 184 -2.58 -3.11 5.09
C ALA A 184 -3.54 -1.91 5.18
N LEU A 185 -3.27 -0.96 6.07
CA LEU A 185 -4.08 0.24 6.24
C LEU A 185 -3.23 1.50 6.06
N ALA A 186 -3.70 2.41 5.21
CA ALA A 186 -3.09 3.69 4.88
C ALA A 186 -4.18 4.77 4.74
N GLY A 187 -3.82 5.97 4.28
CA GLY A 187 -4.74 7.09 4.10
C GLY A 187 -4.51 8.21 5.11
N SER A 188 -3.44 8.98 4.88
CA SER A 188 -3.04 10.12 5.73
C SER A 188 -2.96 9.77 7.22
N VAL A 189 -2.52 8.54 7.54
CA VAL A 189 -2.38 8.03 8.90
C VAL A 189 -1.40 8.89 9.70
N LYS A 190 -1.79 9.22 10.92
CA LYS A 190 -1.03 10.02 11.88
C LYS A 190 -0.36 9.13 12.93
N LYS A 191 0.66 9.66 13.62
CA LYS A 191 1.42 8.93 14.64
C LYS A 191 0.56 8.39 15.79
N ASP A 192 -0.40 9.17 16.27
CA ASP A 192 -1.33 8.81 17.34
C ASP A 192 -2.33 7.71 16.94
N GLN A 193 -2.47 7.44 15.64
CA GLN A 193 -3.34 6.40 15.10
C GLN A 193 -2.65 5.04 14.95
N LEU A 194 -1.33 4.97 15.12
CA LEU A 194 -0.57 3.73 14.94
C LEU A 194 -0.94 2.65 15.97
N LYS A 195 -1.09 3.02 17.25
CA LYS A 195 -1.47 2.06 18.30
C LYS A 195 -2.90 1.53 18.11
N PRO A 196 -3.93 2.38 17.83
CA PRO A 196 -5.25 1.89 17.45
C PRO A 196 -5.23 0.92 16.26
N LEU A 197 -4.46 1.21 15.21
CA LEU A 197 -4.34 0.32 14.03
C LEU A 197 -3.69 -1.02 14.40
N TYR A 198 -2.64 -0.99 15.23
CA TYR A 198 -2.02 -2.20 15.76
C TYR A 198 -3.01 -3.05 16.57
N ASP A 199 -3.80 -2.42 17.46
CA ASP A 199 -4.73 -3.11 18.36
C ASP A 199 -5.88 -3.82 17.64
N ILE A 200 -6.25 -3.36 16.44
CA ILE A 200 -7.24 -4.04 15.60
C ILE A 200 -6.65 -5.11 14.69
N GLY A 201 -5.33 -5.36 14.77
CA GLY A 201 -4.65 -6.40 13.99
C GLY A 201 -4.12 -5.95 12.63
N CYS A 202 -3.91 -4.66 12.39
CA CYS A 202 -3.27 -4.21 11.15
C CYS A 202 -1.86 -4.83 11.01
N ASP A 203 -1.60 -5.52 9.90
CA ASP A 203 -0.30 -6.17 9.68
C ASP A 203 0.73 -5.21 9.10
N VAL A 204 0.31 -4.29 8.23
CA VAL A 204 1.17 -3.28 7.57
C VAL A 204 0.51 -1.90 7.62
N VAL A 205 1.19 -0.91 8.17
CA VAL A 205 0.71 0.48 8.16
C VAL A 205 1.47 1.30 7.12
N GLY A 206 0.74 1.96 6.23
CA GLY A 206 1.31 2.82 5.20
C GLY A 206 1.31 4.30 5.60
N VAL A 207 2.49 4.91 5.67
CA VAL A 207 2.63 6.33 6.01
C VAL A 207 3.50 7.07 4.99
N ARG A 208 3.20 8.37 4.84
CA ARG A 208 4.05 9.34 4.13
C ARG A 208 4.12 10.63 4.91
N GLY A 209 2.96 11.28 5.12
CA GLY A 209 2.91 12.58 5.80
C GLY A 209 3.54 12.56 7.20
N ALA A 210 3.25 11.53 8.01
CA ALA A 210 3.84 11.38 9.34
C ALA A 210 5.37 11.18 9.33
N ALA A 211 5.94 10.74 8.20
CA ALA A 211 7.38 10.56 8.01
C ALA A 211 8.04 11.77 7.33
N CYS A 212 7.27 12.78 6.91
CA CYS A 212 7.81 14.00 6.30
C CYS A 212 8.09 15.07 7.36
N VAL A 213 9.11 15.92 7.12
CA VAL A 213 9.40 17.08 7.95
C VAL A 213 8.15 17.93 8.16
N GLY A 214 7.84 18.23 9.43
CA GLY A 214 6.67 19.03 9.81
C GLY A 214 5.31 18.35 9.58
N GLY A 215 5.29 17.04 9.24
CA GLY A 215 4.06 16.31 8.96
C GLY A 215 3.42 16.63 7.61
N ASP A 216 4.08 17.42 6.75
CA ASP A 216 3.53 17.86 5.47
C ASP A 216 4.06 17.02 4.31
N ARG A 217 3.17 16.25 3.69
CA ARG A 217 3.47 15.42 2.52
C ARG A 217 3.64 16.19 1.21
N ASN A 218 3.21 17.45 1.14
CA ASN A 218 3.16 18.23 -0.09
C ASN A 218 4.42 19.09 -0.27
N THR A 219 4.86 19.75 0.81
CA THR A 219 6.08 20.60 0.80
C THR A 219 7.24 19.99 1.58
N GLY A 220 6.97 19.04 2.46
CA GLY A 220 8.00 18.28 3.18
C GLY A 220 8.55 17.12 2.36
N HIS A 221 9.71 16.64 2.79
CA HIS A 221 10.38 15.43 2.33
C HIS A 221 10.48 14.47 3.51
N ILE A 222 10.67 13.18 3.21
CA ILE A 222 10.89 12.15 4.24
C ILE A 222 12.17 12.46 5.03
N ASP A 223 12.11 12.28 6.34
CA ASP A 223 13.23 12.47 7.28
C ASP A 223 13.47 11.17 8.05
N HIS A 224 14.68 10.64 8.00
CA HIS A 224 15.03 9.39 8.66
C HIS A 224 14.79 9.40 10.18
N ASN A 225 14.89 10.54 10.85
CA ASN A 225 14.61 10.63 12.30
C ASN A 225 13.11 10.46 12.57
N ALA A 226 12.26 11.02 11.71
CA ALA A 226 10.81 10.82 11.82
C ALA A 226 10.45 9.36 11.55
N VAL A 227 11.07 8.73 10.54
CA VAL A 227 10.87 7.30 10.26
C VAL A 227 11.35 6.43 11.43
N ALA A 228 12.52 6.70 12.01
CA ALA A 228 13.05 5.99 13.17
C ALA A 228 12.14 6.12 14.39
N GLU A 229 11.62 7.32 14.66
CA GLU A 229 10.66 7.53 15.75
C GLU A 229 9.36 6.73 15.55
N LEU A 230 8.85 6.67 14.31
CA LEU A 230 7.70 5.83 13.98
C LEU A 230 8.01 4.34 14.12
N LYS A 231 9.21 3.91 13.72
CA LYS A 231 9.66 2.52 13.81
C LYS A 231 9.79 2.07 15.26
N GLU A 232 10.46 2.85 16.11
CA GLU A 232 10.57 2.60 17.56
C GLU A 232 9.19 2.52 18.22
N LEU A 233 8.29 3.45 17.86
CA LEU A 233 6.92 3.44 18.37
C LEU A 233 6.18 2.15 17.97
N VAL A 234 6.26 1.73 16.71
CA VAL A 234 5.61 0.49 16.26
C VAL A 234 6.19 -0.74 16.96
N GLN A 235 7.52 -0.80 17.15
CA GLN A 235 8.17 -1.90 17.89
C GLN A 235 7.77 -1.94 19.37
N SER A 236 7.46 -0.78 19.97
CA SER A 236 7.05 -0.70 21.37
C SER A 236 5.71 -1.39 21.67
N PHE A 237 4.89 -1.64 20.64
CA PHE A 237 3.57 -2.26 20.81
C PHE A 237 3.62 -3.78 20.99
N GLU A 238 4.74 -4.40 20.61
CA GLU A 238 4.97 -5.84 20.74
C GLU A 238 5.53 -6.23 22.11
N ASN A 239 5.90 -5.22 22.93
CA ASN A 239 6.46 -5.36 24.27
C ASN A 239 5.42 -5.30 25.39
#